data_AF-A0A522V5Y8-F1
#
_entry.id   AF-A0A522V5Y8-F1
#
_cell.length_a   1.000
_cell.length_b   1.000
_cell.length_c   1.000
_cell.angle_alpha   90.00
_cell.angle_beta   90.00
_cell.angle_gamma   90.00
#
_symmetry.space_group_name_H-M   'P 1'
#
loop_
_entity.id
_entity.type
_entity.pdbx_description
1 polymer ?
#
loop_
_entity_poly.entity_id
_entity_poly.type
_entity_poly.pdbx_seq_one_letter_code
_entity_poly.pdbx_strand_id
1 'polypeptide(L)' 'MMCPMHLLKLDEMIKTLDTGQVLEILTDYDGALEDIPAWCDKTGNEFLGLDEDESFYKFYVKKLV' A
#
# COMPACT_ATOMS: atom_id res chain seq x y z
N MET A 1 -0.77 15.19 12.98
CA MET A 1 0.00 14.02 13.42
C MET A 1 -0.80 12.80 12.98
N MET A 2 -0.54 12.31 11.77
CA MET A 2 -1.29 11.16 11.23
C MET A 2 -0.83 9.90 11.95
N CYS A 3 -1.74 9.27 12.69
CA CYS A 3 -1.47 8.02 13.40
C CYS A 3 -1.09 6.94 12.37
N PRO A 4 0.19 6.52 12.31
CA PRO A 4 0.72 5.74 11.18
C PRO A 4 0.39 4.25 11.27
N MET A 5 -0.65 3.84 12.02
CA MET A 5 -0.91 2.42 12.27
C MET A 5 -1.28 1.64 11.00
N HIS A 6 -1.96 2.27 10.03
CA HIS A 6 -2.33 1.59 8.78
C HIS A 6 -1.10 1.30 7.92
N LEU A 7 -0.18 2.26 7.82
CA LEU A 7 1.08 2.09 7.10
C LEU A 7 2.05 1.12 7.80
N LEU A 8 1.97 1.00 9.13
CA LEU A 8 2.80 0.03 9.87
C LEU A 8 2.46 -1.41 9.46
N LYS A 9 1.16 -1.74 9.36
CA LYS A 9 0.73 -3.06 8.87
C LYS A 9 1.17 -3.32 7.44
N LEU A 10 1.08 -2.30 6.57
CA LEU A 10 1.56 -2.38 5.20
C LEU A 10 3.07 -2.72 5.16
N ASP A 11 3.86 -2.02 5.98
CA ASP A 11 5.30 -2.23 6.09
C ASP A 11 5.66 -3.61 6.67
N GLU A 12 4.89 -4.13 7.63
CA GLU A 12 5.08 -5.49 8.14
C GLU A 12 4.73 -6.53 7.06
N MET A 13 3.62 -6.37 6.33
CA MET A 13 3.21 -7.31 5.29
C MET A 13 4.18 -7.32 4.12
N ILE A 14 4.63 -6.17 3.61
CA ILE A 14 5.60 -6.13 2.50
C ILE A 14 6.91 -6.79 2.90
N LYS A 15 7.33 -6.69 4.16
CA LYS A 15 8.54 -7.35 4.66
C LYS A 15 8.44 -8.87 4.63
N THR A 16 7.24 -9.43 4.77
CA THR A 16 7.01 -10.88 4.66
C THR A 16 6.97 -11.41 3.23
N LEU A 17 6.84 -10.53 2.23
CA LEU A 17 6.81 -10.91 0.82
C LEU A 17 8.23 -11.03 0.23
N ASP A 18 8.37 -11.83 -0.81
CA ASP A 18 9.57 -11.92 -1.64
C ASP A 18 9.59 -10.85 -2.73
N THR A 19 10.78 -10.47 -3.18
CA THR A 19 10.96 -9.53 -4.30
C THR A 19 10.23 -10.03 -5.54
N GLY A 20 9.40 -9.17 -6.14
CA GLY A 20 8.55 -9.49 -7.28
C GLY A 20 7.11 -9.86 -6.93
N GLN A 21 6.80 -10.13 -5.65
CA GLN A 21 5.43 -10.35 -5.21
C GLN A 21 4.64 -9.06 -5.08
N VAL A 22 3.32 -9.18 -5.21
CA VAL A 22 2.37 -8.06 -5.14
C VAL A 22 1.52 -8.21 -3.89
N LEU A 23 1.46 -7.13 -3.11
CA LEU A 23 0.57 -6.95 -1.98
C LEU A 23 -0.68 -6.20 -2.44
N GLU A 24 -1.84 -6.81 -2.20
CA GLU A 24 -3.14 -6.17 -2.36
C GLU A 24 -3.60 -5.61 -1.01
N ILE A 25 -4.04 -4.36 -1.00
CA ILE A 25 -4.47 -3.65 0.20
C ILE A 25 -5.91 -3.19 -0.03
N LEU A 26 -6.83 -3.65 0.81
CA LEU A 26 -8.22 -3.20 0.77
C LEU A 26 -8.48 -2.23 1.92
N THR A 27 -9.00 -1.06 1.59
CA THR A 27 -9.35 -0.04 2.58
C THR A 27 -10.45 0.87 2.08
N ASP A 28 -11.38 1.25 2.97
CA ASP A 28 -12.41 2.26 2.75
C ASP A 28 -11.93 3.67 3.13
N TYR A 29 -10.64 3.86 3.42
CA TYR A 29 -10.08 5.12 3.86
C TYR A 29 -9.62 5.98 2.67
N ASP A 30 -10.28 7.12 2.45
CA ASP A 30 -9.94 8.05 1.37
C ASP A 30 -8.48 8.53 1.41
N GLY A 31 -7.92 8.74 2.61
CA GLY A 31 -6.53 9.22 2.74
C GLY A 31 -5.48 8.20 2.27
N ALA A 32 -5.85 6.93 2.08
CA ALA A 32 -4.96 5.92 1.51
C ALA A 32 -4.57 6.24 0.07
N LEU A 33 -5.41 7.00 -0.66
CA LEU A 33 -5.16 7.43 -2.03
C LEU A 33 -3.88 8.27 -2.16
N GLU A 34 -3.55 9.06 -1.14
CA GLU A 34 -2.31 9.87 -1.10
C GLU A 34 -1.21 9.16 -0.30
N ASP A 35 -1.56 8.48 0.79
CA ASP A 35 -0.58 7.85 1.70
C ASP A 35 0.15 6.65 1.06
N ILE A 36 -0.55 5.79 0.32
CA ILE A 36 0.05 4.56 -0.25
C ILE A 36 1.06 4.88 -1.36
N PRO A 37 0.76 5.74 -2.35
CA PRO A 37 1.75 6.14 -3.35
C PRO A 37 2.96 6.82 -2.71
N ALA A 38 2.75 7.70 -1.73
CA ALA A 38 3.83 8.38 -1.02
C ALA A 38 4.68 7.42 -0.19
N TRP A 39 4.09 6.36 0.38
CA TRP A 39 4.81 5.31 1.08
C TRP A 39 5.62 4.43 0.12
N CYS A 40 5.09 4.11 -1.06
CA CYS A 40 5.82 3.36 -2.10
C CYS A 40 7.07 4.12 -2.54
N ASP A 41 6.94 5.43 -2.81
CA ASP A 41 8.07 6.31 -3.17
C ASP A 41 9.15 6.34 -2.07
N LYS A 42 8.74 6.42 -0.80
CA LYS A 42 9.67 6.40 0.35
C LYS A 42 10.37 5.05 0.56
N THR A 43 9.70 3.95 0.26
CA THR A 43 10.23 2.60 0.52
C THR A 43 10.97 2.01 -0.68
N GLY A 44 10.85 2.60 -1.86
CA GLY A 44 11.41 2.07 -3.11
C GLY A 44 10.60 0.90 -3.67
N ASN A 45 9.39 0.68 -3.17
CA ASN A 45 8.45 -0.28 -3.72
C ASN A 45 7.70 0.32 -4.91
N GLU A 46 7.21 -0.52 -5.80
CA GLU A 46 6.49 -0.08 -6.99
C GLU A 46 4.99 -0.09 -6.74
N PHE A 47 4.36 1.07 -6.89
CA PHE A 47 2.92 1.17 -6.88
C PHE A 47 2.38 0.77 -8.26
N LEU A 48 1.64 -0.34 -8.33
CA LEU A 48 1.09 -0.86 -9.59
C LEU A 48 -0.21 -0.17 -9.99
N GLY A 49 -0.95 0.35 -9.02
CA GLY A 49 -2.21 1.05 -9.26
C GLY A 49 -3.21 0.88 -8.12
N LEU A 50 -4.35 1.53 -8.29
CA LEU A 50 -5.51 1.35 -7.44
C LEU A 50 -6.74 0.99 -8.28
N ASP A 51 -7.67 0.29 -7.67
CA ASP A 51 -8.96 -0.07 -8.21
C ASP A 51 -10.02 0.44 -7.22
N GLU A 52 -10.89 1.34 -7.69
CA GLU A 52 -11.96 1.92 -6.88
C GLU A 52 -13.21 1.06 -7.03
N ASP A 53 -13.58 0.35 -5.96
CA ASP A 53 -14.84 -0.37 -5.86
C ASP A 53 -15.87 0.50 -5.12
N GLU A 54 -17.16 0.23 -5.29
CA GLU A 54 -18.25 1.05 -4.72
C GLU A 54 -18.23 1.19 -3.19
N SER A 55 -17.45 0.37 -2.47
CA SER A 55 -17.36 0.40 -1.01
C SER A 55 -15.94 0.41 -0.47
N PHE A 56 -14.92 0.15 -1.29
CA PHE A 56 -13.53 0.03 -0.84
C PHE A 56 -12.57 0.38 -1.97
N TYR A 57 -11.40 0.89 -1.60
CA TYR A 57 -10.24 1.07 -2.46
C TYR A 57 -9.33 -0.15 -2.36
N LYS A 58 -8.95 -0.69 -3.51
CA LYS A 58 -7.94 -1.74 -3.62
C LYS A 58 -6.66 -1.13 -4.15
N PHE A 59 -5.56 -1.27 -3.44
CA PHE A 59 -4.25 -0.81 -3.88
C PHE A 59 -3.35 -2.01 -4.14
N TYR A 60 -2.55 -1.92 -5.20
CA TYR A 60 -1.60 -2.96 -5.58
C TYR A 60 -0.18 -2.41 -5.47
N VAL A 61 0.61 -3.04 -4.63
CA VAL A 61 2.01 -2.65 -4.39
C VAL A 61 2.90 -3.85 -4.66
N LYS A 62 3.89 -3.68 -5.53
CA LYS A 62 4.88 -4.71 -5.81
C LYS A 62 6.15 -4.46 -5.01
N LYS A 63 6.60 -5.51 -4.31
CA LYS A 63 7.89 -5.48 -3.63
C LYS A 63 9.01 -5.54 -4.67
N LEU A 64 9.86 -4.52 -4.69
CA LEU A 64 11.06 -4.51 -5.54
C LEU A 64 12.36 -4.62 -4.76
N VAL A 65 12.32 -4.39 -3.45
CA VAL A 65 13.48 -4.34 -2.54
C VAL A 65 13.25 -5.18 -1.30
#